data_AF-A0A2M8KJS8-F1
#
_entry.id   AF-A0A2M8KJS8-F1
#
_cell.length_a   1.000
_cell.length_b   1.000
_cell.length_c   1.000
_cell.angle_alpha   90.00
_cell.angle_beta   90.00
_cell.angle_gamma   90.00
#
_symmetry.space_group_name_H-M   'P 1'
#
loop_
_entity.id
_entity.type
_entity.pdbx_description
1 polymer ?
#
loop_
_entity_poly.entity_id
_entity_poly.type
_entity_poly.pdbx_seq_one_letter_code
_entity_poly.pdbx_strand_id
1 'polypeptide(L)'
;MKIRTLRKNNTTKVINETLRVLEIGGLVIFPSDTVYGALVDATNEIAVRRLAEFKSRPLGKAVSVFVSGFSMLKDLAVVNKNQEILLKELLPGPFTVVLQSKNKVCKLLESEKGTLGIRIPRHQSINQLMRKFRRPVTATSANLSGYAPHYSIDPLLNRLPESKKKLINLIIDTGKLPRNKPSTVIDLTQAQIKILRQGEIIFKNQKTYLSKTPEQTKKIAQFLANKLLLKSKLKPVVVIIEGELGVGKTVFVKGVGESLGIKNIVSPTFVIYYEYDIEKSKVKSQKSKFIHLDLYNIQEKEEFKYLEIERLLKPGNILAFEWGEKAGEITNLLKSKGKIVYVKMEYINEKEREIRVNF
;
A
#
# COMPACT_ATOMS: atom_id res chain seq x y z
N MET A 1 5.20 -31.42 -3.62
CA MET A 1 5.37 -30.02 -3.18
C MET A 1 6.84 -29.63 -3.31
N LYS A 2 7.16 -28.53 -4.03
CA LYS A 2 8.54 -27.97 -4.09
C LYS A 2 8.62 -26.69 -3.25
N ILE A 3 9.76 -26.43 -2.60
CA ILE A 3 10.03 -25.18 -1.88
C ILE A 3 11.20 -24.44 -2.56
N ARG A 4 11.06 -23.14 -2.77
CA ARG A 4 12.06 -22.28 -3.38
C ARG A 4 12.28 -21.02 -2.56
N THR A 5 13.52 -20.76 -2.15
CA THR A 5 13.87 -19.50 -1.52
C THR A 5 13.96 -18.39 -2.57
N LEU A 6 13.24 -17.29 -2.36
CA LEU A 6 13.31 -16.10 -3.21
C LEU A 6 14.35 -15.13 -2.65
N ARG A 7 15.39 -14.88 -3.45
CA ARG A 7 16.48 -13.94 -3.18
C ARG A 7 16.61 -12.96 -4.36
N LYS A 8 17.31 -11.84 -4.15
CA LYS A 8 17.49 -10.82 -5.20
C LYS A 8 18.15 -11.39 -6.47
N ASN A 9 19.14 -12.27 -6.32
CA ASN A 9 19.91 -12.84 -7.43
C ASN A 9 19.18 -13.96 -8.22
N ASN A 10 18.10 -14.53 -7.68
CA ASN A 10 17.37 -15.64 -8.33
C ASN A 10 15.92 -15.30 -8.70
N THR A 11 15.51 -14.04 -8.53
CA THR A 11 14.12 -13.61 -8.66
C THR A 11 13.51 -14.00 -10.01
N THR A 12 14.21 -13.78 -11.13
CA THR A 12 13.69 -14.13 -12.46
C THR A 12 13.42 -15.62 -12.61
N LYS A 13 14.33 -16.47 -12.12
CA LYS A 13 14.19 -17.94 -12.18
C LYS A 13 12.99 -18.41 -11.36
N VAL A 14 12.86 -17.93 -10.12
CA VAL A 14 11.76 -18.28 -9.21
C VAL A 14 10.41 -17.84 -9.78
N ILE A 15 10.33 -16.63 -10.35
CA ILE A 15 9.10 -16.14 -10.99
C ILE A 15 8.74 -17.00 -12.20
N ASN A 16 9.69 -17.36 -13.06
CA ASN A 16 9.41 -18.21 -14.22
C ASN A 16 8.94 -19.62 -13.82
N GLU A 17 9.52 -20.21 -12.77
CA GLU A 17 9.04 -21.49 -12.22
C GLU A 17 7.62 -21.36 -11.66
N THR A 18 7.33 -20.24 -10.98
CA THR A 18 5.97 -19.94 -10.47
C THR A 18 4.94 -19.83 -11.60
N LEU A 19 5.28 -19.16 -12.70
CA LEU A 19 4.40 -19.01 -13.86
C LEU A 19 4.01 -20.37 -14.45
N ARG A 20 4.99 -21.26 -14.68
CA ARG A 20 4.74 -22.60 -15.21
C ARG A 20 3.77 -23.39 -14.32
N VAL A 21 3.90 -23.28 -13.00
CA VAL A 21 3.01 -23.97 -12.06
C VAL A 21 1.59 -23.40 -12.13
N LEU A 22 1.43 -22.08 -12.23
CA LEU A 22 0.11 -21.45 -12.37
C LEU A 22 -0.54 -21.76 -13.72
N GLU A 23 0.23 -21.78 -14.81
CA GLU A 23 -0.22 -22.08 -16.18
C GLU A 23 -0.84 -23.48 -16.28
N ILE A 24 -0.28 -24.46 -15.57
CA ILE A 24 -0.82 -25.83 -15.51
C ILE A 24 -1.90 -26.01 -14.43
N GLY A 25 -2.40 -24.93 -13.83
CA GLY A 25 -3.47 -24.96 -12.82
C GLY A 25 -3.02 -25.37 -11.40
N GLY A 26 -1.73 -25.29 -11.10
CA GLY A 26 -1.17 -25.61 -9.79
C GLY A 26 -1.40 -24.51 -8.74
N LEU A 27 -1.38 -24.92 -7.47
CA LEU A 27 -1.47 -24.03 -6.31
C LEU A 27 -0.09 -23.62 -5.82
N VAL A 28 0.12 -22.31 -5.73
CA VAL A 28 1.37 -21.71 -5.26
C VAL A 28 1.15 -20.95 -3.95
N ILE A 29 1.99 -21.21 -2.94
CA ILE A 29 2.10 -20.35 -1.76
C ILE A 29 3.16 -19.28 -2.04
N PHE A 30 2.79 -18.01 -1.93
CA PHE A 30 3.61 -16.90 -2.40
C PHE A 30 3.61 -15.71 -1.41
N PRO A 31 4.73 -15.01 -1.21
CA PRO A 31 4.81 -13.86 -0.31
C PRO A 31 4.11 -12.62 -0.89
N SER A 32 3.36 -11.91 -0.06
CA SER A 32 2.77 -10.60 -0.38
C SER A 32 3.24 -9.50 0.57
N ASP A 33 2.77 -8.27 0.36
CA ASP A 33 2.95 -7.12 1.26
C ASP A 33 2.23 -7.28 2.62
N THR A 34 1.35 -8.29 2.77
CA THR A 34 0.59 -8.52 4.00
C THR A 34 0.96 -9.84 4.68
N VAL A 35 0.75 -10.96 3.98
CA VAL A 35 0.90 -12.33 4.52
C VAL A 35 1.33 -13.28 3.39
N TYR A 36 1.67 -14.53 3.70
CA TYR A 36 1.75 -15.55 2.64
C TYR A 36 0.35 -15.82 2.08
N GLY A 37 0.23 -15.80 0.76
CA GLY A 37 -1.01 -16.00 0.01
C GLY A 37 -1.01 -17.31 -0.75
N ALA A 38 -2.20 -17.90 -0.93
CA ALA A 38 -2.43 -19.04 -1.81
C ALA A 38 -2.94 -18.54 -3.17
N LEU A 39 -2.13 -18.77 -4.20
CA LEU A 39 -2.34 -18.30 -5.56
C LEU A 39 -2.70 -19.47 -6.48
N VAL A 40 -3.75 -19.28 -7.26
CA VAL A 40 -4.10 -20.07 -8.44
C VAL A 40 -4.55 -19.12 -9.55
N ASP A 41 -4.52 -19.56 -10.81
CA ASP A 41 -5.14 -18.82 -11.92
C ASP A 41 -6.64 -18.66 -11.64
N ALA A 42 -7.10 -17.41 -11.49
CA ALA A 42 -8.50 -17.13 -11.14
C ALA A 42 -9.47 -17.41 -12.29
N THR A 43 -8.97 -17.63 -13.51
CA THR A 43 -9.76 -18.01 -14.68
C THR A 43 -9.85 -19.52 -14.89
N ASN A 44 -9.04 -20.30 -14.18
CA ASN A 44 -9.00 -21.76 -14.29
C ASN A 44 -9.85 -22.41 -13.19
N GLU A 45 -10.99 -22.98 -13.56
CA GLU A 45 -11.92 -23.59 -12.61
C GLU A 45 -11.31 -24.75 -11.80
N ILE A 46 -10.51 -25.60 -12.44
CA ILE A 46 -9.83 -26.73 -11.78
C ILE A 46 -8.88 -26.20 -10.69
N ALA A 47 -8.11 -25.17 -11.02
CA ALA A 47 -7.19 -24.55 -10.07
C ALA A 47 -7.94 -23.88 -8.91
N VAL A 48 -9.08 -23.23 -9.18
CA VAL A 48 -9.93 -22.62 -8.15
C VAL A 48 -10.58 -23.67 -7.25
N ARG A 49 -11.03 -24.80 -7.78
CA ARG A 49 -11.54 -25.93 -6.98
C ARG A 49 -10.45 -26.50 -6.06
N ARG A 50 -9.23 -26.66 -6.57
CA ARG A 50 -8.05 -27.06 -5.78
C ARG A 50 -7.78 -26.07 -4.64
N LEU A 51 -7.92 -24.76 -4.87
CA LEU A 51 -7.81 -23.75 -3.81
C LEU A 51 -8.94 -23.88 -2.77
N ALA A 52 -10.18 -24.06 -3.20
CA ALA A 52 -11.33 -24.22 -2.30
C ALA A 52 -11.15 -25.44 -1.39
N GLU A 53 -10.69 -26.55 -1.97
CA GLU A 53 -10.31 -27.76 -1.25
C GLU A 53 -9.17 -27.47 -0.26
N PHE A 54 -8.07 -26.84 -0.71
CA PHE A 54 -6.95 -26.48 0.16
C PHE A 54 -7.39 -25.68 1.40
N LYS A 55 -8.31 -24.74 1.22
CA LYS A 55 -8.77 -23.87 2.31
C LYS A 55 -9.87 -24.47 3.18
N SER A 56 -10.37 -25.67 2.87
CA SER A 56 -11.59 -26.23 3.46
C SER A 56 -12.71 -25.18 3.51
N ARG A 57 -12.93 -24.49 2.38
CA ARG A 57 -13.82 -23.32 2.32
C ARG A 57 -15.17 -23.74 1.73
N PRO A 58 -16.30 -23.31 2.33
CA PRO A 58 -17.60 -23.49 1.70
C PRO A 58 -17.62 -22.87 0.29
N LEU A 59 -18.23 -23.57 -0.65
CA LEU A 59 -18.50 -23.04 -1.99
C LEU A 59 -19.41 -21.80 -1.86
N GLY A 60 -19.20 -20.78 -2.70
CA GLY A 60 -19.96 -19.52 -2.68
C GLY A 60 -19.36 -18.39 -1.82
N LYS A 61 -18.40 -18.68 -0.92
CA LYS A 61 -17.74 -17.62 -0.14
C LYS A 61 -16.68 -16.89 -0.97
N ALA A 62 -17.05 -15.75 -1.55
CA ALA A 62 -16.22 -14.91 -2.43
C ALA A 62 -14.73 -14.79 -2.04
N VAL A 63 -13.86 -14.89 -3.03
CA VAL A 63 -12.39 -14.79 -2.88
C VAL A 63 -11.90 -13.65 -3.75
N SER A 64 -11.18 -12.69 -3.15
CA SER A 64 -10.60 -11.61 -3.92
C SER A 64 -9.52 -12.10 -4.88
N VAL A 65 -9.24 -11.32 -5.93
CA VAL A 65 -8.18 -11.56 -6.90
C VAL A 65 -7.15 -10.43 -6.89
N PHE A 66 -5.89 -10.78 -7.16
CA PHE A 66 -4.85 -9.83 -7.51
C PHE A 66 -4.92 -9.55 -9.01
N VAL A 67 -4.77 -8.27 -9.37
CA VAL A 67 -4.65 -7.82 -10.76
C VAL A 67 -3.38 -7.01 -10.95
N SER A 68 -2.86 -6.99 -12.17
CA SER A 68 -1.58 -6.32 -12.49
C SER A 68 -1.69 -4.79 -12.53
N GLY A 69 -2.90 -4.24 -12.68
CA GLY A 69 -3.14 -2.81 -12.76
C GLY A 69 -4.59 -2.46 -13.10
N PHE A 70 -4.84 -1.17 -13.34
CA PHE A 70 -6.18 -0.63 -13.61
C PHE A 70 -6.82 -1.16 -14.90
N SER A 71 -6.03 -1.46 -15.94
CA SER A 71 -6.57 -2.04 -17.19
C SER A 71 -7.26 -3.37 -16.90
N MET A 72 -6.52 -4.32 -16.31
CA MET A 72 -7.06 -5.63 -15.92
C MET A 72 -8.21 -5.51 -14.92
N LEU A 73 -8.16 -4.55 -13.98
CA LEU A 73 -9.29 -4.29 -13.08
C LEU A 73 -10.56 -3.93 -13.86
N LYS A 74 -10.48 -2.99 -14.81
CA LYS A 74 -11.60 -2.57 -15.65
C LYS A 74 -12.05 -3.68 -16.62
N ASP A 75 -11.17 -4.62 -16.96
CA ASP A 75 -11.54 -5.79 -17.76
C ASP A 75 -12.40 -6.78 -16.97
N LEU A 76 -12.18 -6.90 -15.66
CA LEU A 76 -12.85 -7.85 -14.78
C LEU A 76 -14.09 -7.29 -14.07
N ALA A 77 -14.19 -5.97 -13.91
CA ALA A 77 -15.29 -5.34 -13.16
C ALA A 77 -15.85 -4.10 -13.87
N VAL A 78 -17.12 -3.80 -13.59
CA VAL A 78 -17.77 -2.55 -14.02
C VAL A 78 -17.30 -1.42 -13.10
N VAL A 79 -16.88 -0.30 -13.69
CA VAL A 79 -16.33 0.85 -12.97
C VAL A 79 -16.94 2.14 -13.54
N ASN A 80 -17.63 2.90 -12.71
CA ASN A 80 -18.12 4.24 -13.04
C ASN A 80 -17.08 5.34 -12.70
N LYS A 81 -17.37 6.59 -13.09
CA LYS A 81 -16.45 7.73 -12.89
C LYS A 81 -16.10 7.98 -11.42
N ASN A 82 -17.08 7.91 -10.51
CA ASN A 82 -16.85 8.14 -9.08
C ASN A 82 -15.99 7.03 -8.46
N GLN A 83 -16.28 5.78 -8.79
CA GLN A 83 -15.47 4.63 -8.40
C GLN A 83 -14.05 4.78 -8.94
N GLU A 84 -13.86 5.23 -10.18
CA GLU A 84 -12.52 5.43 -10.74
C GLU A 84 -11.66 6.43 -9.93
N ILE A 85 -12.27 7.50 -9.42
CA ILE A 85 -11.60 8.47 -8.53
C ILE A 85 -11.15 7.75 -7.25
N LEU A 86 -12.06 7.03 -6.58
CA LEU A 86 -11.72 6.28 -5.36
C LEU A 86 -10.69 5.18 -5.60
N LEU A 87 -10.77 4.46 -6.72
CA LEU A 87 -9.82 3.39 -7.04
C LEU A 87 -8.41 3.95 -7.21
N LYS A 88 -8.26 5.11 -7.87
CA LYS A 88 -6.98 5.84 -7.94
C LYS A 88 -6.51 6.30 -6.57
N GLU A 89 -7.44 6.48 -5.63
CA GLU A 89 -7.10 6.84 -4.26
C GLU A 89 -6.62 5.68 -3.40
N LEU A 90 -7.22 4.50 -3.57
CA LEU A 90 -7.00 3.32 -2.74
C LEU A 90 -5.91 2.39 -3.30
N LEU A 91 -5.77 2.30 -4.63
CA LEU A 91 -4.92 1.32 -5.30
C LEU A 91 -3.77 1.97 -6.08
N PRO A 92 -2.59 1.33 -6.16
CA PRO A 92 -2.18 0.10 -5.46
C PRO A 92 -1.95 0.35 -3.96
N GLY A 93 -2.25 -0.65 -3.13
CA GLY A 93 -2.11 -0.49 -1.68
C GLY A 93 -2.72 -1.61 -0.84
N PRO A 94 -2.86 -1.37 0.48
CA PRO A 94 -3.38 -2.34 1.44
C PRO A 94 -4.92 -2.41 1.41
N PHE A 95 -5.53 -2.22 0.24
CA PHE A 95 -6.98 -2.20 0.06
C PHE A 95 -7.41 -3.32 -0.89
N THR A 96 -8.52 -3.96 -0.56
CA THR A 96 -9.30 -4.79 -1.49
C THR A 96 -10.61 -4.07 -1.75
N VAL A 97 -10.95 -3.85 -3.01
CA VAL A 97 -12.20 -3.20 -3.41
C VAL A 97 -13.18 -4.24 -3.94
N VAL A 98 -14.44 -4.18 -3.54
CA VAL A 98 -15.51 -5.02 -4.08
C VAL A 98 -16.26 -4.20 -5.12
N LEU A 99 -16.37 -4.75 -6.33
CA LEU A 99 -17.01 -4.12 -7.49
C LEU A 99 -17.95 -5.12 -8.17
N GLN A 100 -18.84 -4.63 -9.02
CA GLN A 100 -19.69 -5.49 -9.84
C GLN A 100 -18.83 -6.27 -10.83
N SER A 101 -18.93 -7.61 -10.82
CA SER A 101 -18.13 -8.45 -11.71
C SER A 101 -18.65 -8.40 -13.15
N LYS A 102 -17.74 -8.63 -14.11
CA LYS A 102 -18.05 -8.91 -15.51
C LYS A 102 -18.05 -10.41 -15.83
N ASN A 103 -18.03 -11.28 -14.81
CA ASN A 103 -18.06 -12.74 -14.95
C ASN A 103 -16.90 -13.30 -15.80
N LYS A 104 -15.71 -12.68 -15.69
CA LYS A 104 -14.49 -13.10 -16.42
C LYS A 104 -13.52 -13.94 -15.59
N VAL A 105 -13.89 -14.26 -14.35
CA VAL A 105 -13.17 -15.19 -13.48
C VAL A 105 -14.06 -16.40 -13.18
N CYS A 106 -13.49 -17.42 -12.55
CA CYS A 106 -14.29 -18.55 -12.09
C CYS A 106 -15.38 -18.09 -11.13
N LYS A 107 -16.63 -18.48 -11.38
CA LYS A 107 -17.82 -18.12 -10.57
C LYS A 107 -17.66 -18.44 -9.08
N LEU A 108 -16.87 -19.46 -8.73
CA LEU A 108 -16.57 -19.84 -7.33
C LEU A 108 -15.82 -18.75 -6.55
N LEU A 109 -15.22 -17.78 -7.24
CA LEU A 109 -14.52 -16.64 -6.62
C LEU A 109 -15.45 -15.45 -6.38
N GLU A 110 -16.56 -15.38 -7.09
CA GLU A 110 -17.51 -14.27 -7.02
C GLU A 110 -18.46 -14.47 -5.83
N SER A 111 -19.08 -13.37 -5.39
CA SER A 111 -20.17 -13.45 -4.42
C SER A 111 -21.47 -13.88 -5.09
N GLU A 112 -22.43 -14.34 -4.29
CA GLU A 112 -23.81 -14.63 -4.74
C GLU A 112 -24.48 -13.41 -5.38
N LYS A 113 -24.01 -12.19 -5.08
CA LYS A 113 -24.50 -10.93 -5.66
C LYS A 113 -23.80 -10.57 -6.98
N GLY A 114 -22.97 -11.45 -7.53
CA GLY A 114 -22.20 -11.20 -8.76
C GLY A 114 -21.10 -10.15 -8.58
N THR A 115 -20.55 -10.02 -7.37
CA THR A 115 -19.48 -9.04 -7.07
C THR A 115 -18.13 -9.73 -6.91
N LEU A 116 -17.06 -9.00 -7.23
CA LEU A 116 -15.68 -9.50 -7.17
C LEU A 116 -14.82 -8.57 -6.30
N GLY A 117 -14.09 -9.16 -5.36
CA GLY A 117 -13.04 -8.46 -4.63
C GLY A 117 -11.77 -8.36 -5.48
N ILE A 118 -11.23 -7.17 -5.68
CA ILE A 118 -10.04 -6.92 -6.48
C ILE A 118 -9.00 -6.19 -5.65
N ARG A 119 -7.73 -6.56 -5.80
CA ARG A 119 -6.60 -5.89 -5.15
C ARG A 119 -5.45 -5.70 -6.14
N ILE A 120 -4.82 -4.52 -6.09
CA ILE A 120 -3.54 -4.27 -6.77
C ILE A 120 -2.47 -4.19 -5.67
N PRO A 121 -1.72 -5.28 -5.42
CA PRO A 121 -0.77 -5.36 -4.32
C PRO A 121 0.44 -4.45 -4.55
N ARG A 122 1.09 -4.03 -3.46
CA ARG A 122 2.28 -3.17 -3.53
C ARG A 122 3.53 -3.90 -3.07
N HIS A 123 3.76 -5.08 -3.64
CA HIS A 123 4.94 -5.90 -3.36
C HIS A 123 5.70 -6.23 -4.64
N GLN A 124 7.04 -6.11 -4.63
CA GLN A 124 7.84 -6.20 -5.85
C GLN A 124 7.70 -7.56 -6.56
N SER A 125 7.77 -8.66 -5.81
CA SER A 125 7.75 -10.01 -6.37
C SER A 125 6.39 -10.36 -6.99
N ILE A 126 5.29 -10.06 -6.30
CA ILE A 126 3.94 -10.33 -6.83
C ILE A 126 3.66 -9.44 -8.04
N ASN A 127 4.12 -8.18 -8.05
CA ASN A 127 3.93 -7.30 -9.20
C ASN A 127 4.76 -7.76 -10.41
N GLN A 128 5.94 -8.34 -10.19
CA GLN A 128 6.70 -8.97 -11.26
C GLN A 128 6.01 -10.23 -11.80
N LEU A 129 5.45 -11.07 -10.92
CA LEU A 129 4.65 -12.23 -11.30
C LEU A 129 3.44 -11.82 -12.14
N MET A 130 2.62 -10.89 -11.64
CA MET A 130 1.38 -10.44 -12.29
C MET A 130 1.62 -9.81 -13.66
N ARG A 131 2.71 -9.04 -13.83
CA ARG A 131 3.06 -8.44 -15.13
C ARG A 131 3.42 -9.49 -16.18
N LYS A 132 4.04 -10.60 -15.76
CA LYS A 132 4.38 -11.70 -16.68
C LYS A 132 3.20 -12.63 -16.93
N PHE A 133 2.43 -12.96 -15.89
CA PHE A 133 1.32 -13.90 -15.98
C PHE A 133 0.13 -13.35 -16.78
N ARG A 134 -0.10 -12.03 -16.71
CA ARG A 134 -1.16 -11.32 -17.47
C ARG A 134 -2.59 -11.86 -17.28
N ARG A 135 -2.82 -12.67 -16.24
CA ARG A 135 -4.15 -13.14 -15.79
C ARG A 135 -4.33 -12.82 -14.31
N PRO A 136 -5.57 -12.67 -13.81
CA PRO A 136 -5.82 -12.54 -12.39
C PRO A 136 -5.42 -13.81 -11.64
N VAL A 137 -4.89 -13.65 -10.43
CA VAL A 137 -4.64 -14.78 -9.51
C VAL A 137 -5.39 -14.56 -8.22
N THR A 138 -5.71 -15.62 -7.49
CA THR A 138 -6.43 -15.49 -6.22
C THR A 138 -5.60 -14.72 -5.17
N ALA A 139 -6.26 -13.84 -4.42
CA ALA A 139 -5.71 -13.03 -3.35
C ALA A 139 -6.31 -13.45 -2.02
N THR A 140 -5.86 -14.58 -1.48
CA THR A 140 -6.29 -15.08 -0.18
C THR A 140 -5.10 -15.58 0.62
N SER A 141 -5.17 -15.47 1.94
CA SER A 141 -4.11 -15.92 2.84
C SER A 141 -3.95 -17.44 2.78
N ALA A 142 -2.72 -17.91 2.96
CA ALA A 142 -2.31 -19.29 2.89
C ALA A 142 -2.62 -20.10 4.17
N ASN A 143 -3.81 -19.92 4.73
CA ASN A 143 -4.29 -20.64 5.90
C ASN A 143 -5.63 -21.32 5.61
N LEU A 144 -5.95 -22.33 6.42
CA LEU A 144 -7.28 -22.94 6.47
C LEU A 144 -8.31 -21.88 6.87
N SER A 145 -9.53 -21.99 6.34
CA SER A 145 -10.60 -21.04 6.63
C SER A 145 -10.88 -20.98 8.14
N GLY A 146 -10.99 -19.77 8.69
CA GLY A 146 -11.19 -19.54 10.13
C GLY A 146 -9.90 -19.41 10.95
N TYR A 147 -8.74 -19.82 10.43
CA TYR A 147 -7.47 -19.73 11.15
C TYR A 147 -6.72 -18.42 10.88
N ALA A 148 -5.79 -18.10 11.77
CA ALA A 148 -4.89 -16.95 11.61
C ALA A 148 -3.98 -17.11 10.39
N PRO A 149 -3.63 -16.01 9.68
CA PRO A 149 -2.69 -16.07 8.57
C PRO A 149 -1.25 -16.30 9.05
N HIS A 150 -0.40 -16.76 8.13
CA HIS A 150 1.00 -17.10 8.39
C HIS A 150 1.97 -16.09 7.77
N TYR A 151 3.09 -15.88 8.47
CA TYR A 151 4.17 -14.95 8.10
C TYR A 151 5.50 -15.65 7.88
N SER A 152 5.56 -16.98 8.04
CA SER A 152 6.71 -17.83 7.74
C SER A 152 6.21 -19.22 7.32
N ILE A 153 7.06 -19.98 6.62
CA ILE A 153 6.67 -21.25 6.02
C ILE A 153 6.57 -22.37 7.05
N ASP A 154 7.48 -22.46 8.03
CA ASP A 154 7.45 -23.57 9.01
C ASP A 154 6.15 -23.60 9.83
N PRO A 155 5.67 -22.48 10.42
CA PRO A 155 4.40 -22.49 11.14
C PRO A 155 3.20 -22.77 10.23
N LEU A 156 3.29 -22.44 8.94
CA LEU A 156 2.26 -22.76 7.96
C LEU A 156 2.21 -24.27 7.72
N LEU A 157 3.36 -24.90 7.46
CA LEU A 157 3.43 -26.33 7.20
C LEU A 157 3.06 -27.15 8.44
N ASN A 158 3.49 -26.73 9.63
CA ASN A 158 3.19 -27.43 10.89
C ASN A 158 1.69 -27.43 11.24
N ARG A 159 0.91 -26.45 10.75
CA ARG A 159 -0.53 -26.37 10.99
C ARG A 159 -1.39 -26.99 9.89
N LEU A 160 -0.78 -27.41 8.77
CA LEU A 160 -1.51 -28.01 7.65
C LEU A 160 -1.52 -29.54 7.78
N PRO A 161 -2.67 -30.21 7.63
CA PRO A 161 -2.73 -31.65 7.45
C PRO A 161 -1.99 -32.09 6.18
N GLU A 162 -1.46 -33.32 6.17
CA GLU A 162 -0.76 -33.87 4.99
C GLU A 162 -1.62 -33.87 3.71
N SER A 163 -2.92 -34.12 3.84
CA SER A 163 -3.86 -34.02 2.71
C SER A 163 -3.84 -32.64 2.06
N LYS A 164 -3.76 -31.57 2.85
CA LYS A 164 -3.69 -30.19 2.36
C LYS A 164 -2.32 -29.83 1.82
N LYS A 165 -1.23 -30.36 2.39
CA LYS A 165 0.13 -30.17 1.86
C LYS A 165 0.28 -30.76 0.45
N LYS A 166 -0.35 -31.90 0.17
CA LYS A 166 -0.35 -32.54 -1.17
C LYS A 166 -0.98 -31.65 -2.26
N LEU A 167 -1.89 -30.74 -1.88
CA LEU A 167 -2.49 -29.79 -2.80
C LEU A 167 -1.54 -28.65 -3.19
N ILE A 168 -0.46 -28.42 -2.44
CA ILE A 168 0.50 -27.36 -2.75
C ILE A 168 1.54 -27.87 -3.76
N ASN A 169 1.60 -27.22 -4.93
CA ASN A 169 2.59 -27.55 -5.96
C ASN A 169 3.93 -26.87 -5.67
N LEU A 170 3.90 -25.59 -5.27
CA LEU A 170 5.09 -24.77 -5.07
C LEU A 170 4.93 -23.82 -3.87
N ILE A 171 5.98 -23.67 -3.07
CA ILE A 171 6.08 -22.66 -2.02
C ILE A 171 7.26 -21.75 -2.35
N ILE A 172 7.00 -20.45 -2.38
CA ILE A 172 8.04 -19.42 -2.48
C ILE A 172 8.30 -18.87 -1.08
N ASP A 173 9.51 -19.07 -0.57
CA ASP A 173 9.91 -18.68 0.77
C ASP A 173 10.84 -17.46 0.75
N THR A 174 10.47 -16.40 1.46
CA THR A 174 11.29 -15.20 1.70
C THR A 174 11.71 -15.04 3.16
N GLY A 175 11.55 -16.09 3.97
CA GLY A 175 11.69 -16.05 5.41
C GLY A 175 10.47 -15.40 6.08
N LYS A 176 10.72 -14.71 7.19
CA LYS A 176 9.69 -14.07 8.01
C LYS A 176 9.23 -12.75 7.38
N LEU A 177 7.95 -12.69 7.01
CA LEU A 177 7.29 -11.48 6.56
C LEU A 177 7.02 -10.52 7.73
N PRO A 178 7.00 -9.20 7.48
CA PRO A 178 6.54 -8.23 8.47
C PRO A 178 5.10 -8.54 8.88
N ARG A 179 4.79 -8.38 10.17
CA ARG A 179 3.44 -8.58 10.71
C ARG A 179 2.54 -7.40 10.35
N ASN A 180 2.04 -7.38 9.12
CA ASN A 180 1.04 -6.42 8.69
C ASN A 180 -0.37 -7.03 8.80
N LYS A 181 -1.36 -6.26 9.26
CA LYS A 181 -2.76 -6.73 9.22
C LYS A 181 -3.22 -6.97 7.77
N PRO A 182 -4.18 -7.88 7.53
CA PRO A 182 -4.80 -8.03 6.22
C PRO A 182 -5.39 -6.71 5.69
N SER A 183 -5.56 -6.63 4.36
CA SER A 183 -6.07 -5.43 3.69
C SER A 183 -7.44 -4.99 4.20
N THR A 184 -7.68 -3.67 4.20
CA THR A 184 -9.03 -3.11 4.38
C THR A 184 -9.89 -3.50 3.18
N VAL A 185 -11.07 -4.07 3.42
CA VAL A 185 -12.01 -4.47 2.36
C VAL A 185 -13.11 -3.43 2.28
N ILE A 186 -13.22 -2.79 1.11
CA ILE A 186 -14.16 -1.70 0.85
C ILE A 186 -15.11 -2.13 -0.25
N ASP A 187 -16.41 -2.13 0.04
CA ASP A 187 -17.45 -2.32 -0.93
C ASP A 187 -17.79 -1.00 -1.62
N LEU A 188 -17.62 -0.99 -2.93
CA LEU A 188 -17.87 0.15 -3.81
C LEU A 188 -19.06 -0.12 -4.74
N THR A 189 -19.83 -1.19 -4.54
CA THR A 189 -20.97 -1.56 -5.40
C THR A 189 -22.16 -0.61 -5.22
N GLN A 190 -22.24 0.06 -4.06
CA GLN A 190 -23.27 1.04 -3.72
C GLN A 190 -22.73 2.47 -3.78
N ALA A 191 -23.63 3.46 -3.76
CA ALA A 191 -23.25 4.88 -3.74
C ALA A 191 -22.48 5.26 -2.47
N GLN A 192 -22.86 4.69 -1.32
CA GLN A 192 -22.15 4.86 -0.06
C GLN A 192 -21.05 3.83 0.10
N ILE A 193 -19.88 4.28 0.58
CA ILE A 193 -18.73 3.43 0.85
C ILE A 193 -19.03 2.56 2.06
N LYS A 194 -18.95 1.25 1.92
CA LYS A 194 -19.12 0.32 3.05
C LYS A 194 -17.84 -0.44 3.34
N ILE A 195 -17.34 -0.36 4.57
CA ILE A 195 -16.15 -1.11 5.00
C ILE A 195 -16.59 -2.49 5.48
N LEU A 196 -16.24 -3.54 4.74
CA LEU A 196 -16.55 -4.93 5.10
C LEU A 196 -15.54 -5.54 6.06
N ARG A 197 -14.29 -5.04 6.03
CA ARG A 197 -13.23 -5.44 6.96
C ARG A 197 -12.25 -4.30 7.17
N GLN A 198 -11.96 -4.00 8.42
CA GLN A 198 -10.97 -3.01 8.80
C GLN A 198 -9.54 -3.61 8.77
N GLY A 199 -8.66 -3.02 7.95
CA GLY A 199 -7.22 -3.34 7.91
C GLY A 199 -6.40 -2.35 8.74
N GLU A 200 -5.11 -2.21 8.42
CA GLU A 200 -4.21 -1.26 9.12
C GLU A 200 -4.61 0.20 8.95
N ILE A 201 -5.05 0.57 7.73
CA ILE A 201 -5.45 1.94 7.41
C ILE A 201 -6.97 2.05 7.58
N ILE A 202 -7.39 2.92 8.49
CA ILE A 202 -8.78 3.31 8.70
C ILE A 202 -9.11 4.42 7.71
N PHE A 203 -9.82 4.05 6.64
CA PHE A 203 -10.24 4.97 5.59
C PHE A 203 -11.67 5.40 5.87
N LYS A 204 -11.92 6.71 5.98
CA LYS A 204 -13.26 7.26 6.26
C LYS A 204 -13.98 7.60 4.96
N ASN A 205 -13.39 8.46 4.13
CA ASN A 205 -13.89 8.86 2.81
C ASN A 205 -12.76 9.48 1.98
N GLN A 206 -13.06 9.97 0.76
CA GLN A 206 -12.15 10.47 -0.28
C GLN A 206 -11.02 11.38 0.26
N LYS A 207 -9.91 10.76 0.73
CA LYS A 207 -8.70 11.37 1.32
C LYS A 207 -8.71 11.67 2.83
N THR A 208 -9.66 11.12 3.58
CA THR A 208 -9.70 11.21 5.04
C THR A 208 -9.41 9.86 5.68
N TYR A 209 -8.48 9.88 6.64
CA TYR A 209 -8.01 8.71 7.36
C TYR A 209 -8.14 8.93 8.86
N LEU A 210 -8.37 7.85 9.61
CA LEU A 210 -8.42 7.89 11.08
C LEU A 210 -7.19 7.19 11.65
N SER A 211 -6.64 7.78 12.70
CA SER A 211 -5.51 7.22 13.43
C SER A 211 -5.72 7.29 14.94
N LYS A 212 -5.58 6.14 15.60
CA LYS A 212 -5.68 6.00 17.05
C LYS A 212 -4.32 5.84 17.71
N THR A 213 -3.26 5.53 16.95
CA THR A 213 -1.93 5.28 17.49
C THR A 213 -0.84 5.93 16.62
N PRO A 214 0.34 6.22 17.19
CA PRO A 214 1.48 6.70 16.41
C PRO A 214 1.84 5.77 15.23
N GLU A 215 1.76 4.46 15.44
CA GLU A 215 2.03 3.47 14.40
C GLU A 215 1.03 3.56 13.24
N GLN A 216 -0.27 3.77 13.51
CA GLN A 216 -1.26 3.99 12.46
C GLN A 216 -0.98 5.28 11.68
N THR A 217 -0.60 6.36 12.37
CA THR A 217 -0.21 7.62 11.74
C THR A 217 0.97 7.41 10.79
N LYS A 218 2.00 6.67 11.22
CA LYS A 218 3.15 6.32 10.36
C LYS A 218 2.71 5.53 9.14
N LYS A 219 1.85 4.51 9.29
CA LYS A 219 1.36 3.69 8.17
C LYS A 219 0.56 4.52 7.16
N ILE A 220 -0.28 5.45 7.61
CA ILE A 220 -1.00 6.38 6.76
C ILE A 220 -0.02 7.27 5.98
N ALA A 221 0.95 7.87 6.68
CA ALA A 221 2.00 8.68 6.07
C ALA A 221 2.80 7.89 5.02
N GLN A 222 3.23 6.67 5.37
CA GLN A 222 3.94 5.77 4.46
C GLN A 222 3.10 5.45 3.22
N PHE A 223 1.80 5.17 3.36
CA PHE A 223 0.90 4.90 2.24
C PHE A 223 0.76 6.12 1.31
N LEU A 224 0.55 7.30 1.88
CA LEU A 224 0.41 8.56 1.13
C LEU A 224 1.71 8.92 0.42
N ALA A 225 2.85 8.85 1.11
CA ALA A 225 4.17 9.11 0.56
C ALA A 225 4.45 8.26 -0.67
N ASN A 226 4.14 6.98 -0.53
CA ASN A 226 4.26 5.98 -1.56
C ASN A 226 3.37 6.25 -2.78
N LYS A 227 2.14 6.69 -2.58
CA LYS A 227 1.17 6.93 -3.66
C LYS A 227 1.49 8.21 -4.45
N LEU A 228 1.92 9.26 -3.76
CA LEU A 228 1.84 10.64 -4.25
C LEU A 228 3.22 11.27 -4.40
N LEU A 229 4.03 11.23 -3.35
CA LEU A 229 5.34 11.89 -3.32
C LEU A 229 6.32 11.17 -4.27
N LEU A 230 6.25 9.84 -4.33
CA LEU A 230 7.15 9.00 -5.13
C LEU A 230 6.89 8.99 -6.65
N LYS A 231 5.83 9.66 -7.14
CA LYS A 231 5.52 9.77 -8.58
C LYS A 231 6.05 11.07 -9.21
N SER A 232 6.40 12.08 -8.41
CA SER A 232 6.93 13.35 -8.90
C SER A 232 8.44 13.26 -9.10
N LYS A 233 8.88 12.96 -10.32
CA LYS A 233 10.32 12.93 -10.67
C LYS A 233 10.88 14.28 -11.10
N LEU A 234 10.02 15.17 -11.59
CA LEU A 234 10.42 16.39 -12.30
C LEU A 234 10.35 17.65 -11.43
N LYS A 235 9.57 17.64 -10.36
CA LYS A 235 9.44 18.75 -9.40
C LYS A 235 9.65 18.24 -7.97
N PRO A 236 10.22 19.05 -7.07
CA PRO A 236 10.20 18.76 -5.65
C PRO A 236 8.76 18.58 -5.18
N VAL A 237 8.59 17.77 -4.13
CA VAL A 237 7.29 17.63 -3.47
C VAL A 237 7.36 18.31 -2.12
N VAL A 238 6.38 19.14 -1.84
CA VAL A 238 6.29 19.92 -0.60
C VAL A 238 5.08 19.44 0.16
N VAL A 239 5.30 18.85 1.33
CA VAL A 239 4.26 18.38 2.24
C VAL A 239 4.09 19.44 3.32
N ILE A 240 2.94 20.12 3.32
CA ILE A 240 2.58 21.15 4.29
C ILE A 240 1.66 20.48 5.31
N ILE A 241 2.10 20.40 6.57
CA ILE A 241 1.40 19.68 7.64
C ILE A 241 0.92 20.68 8.67
N GLU A 242 -0.40 20.72 8.85
CA GLU A 242 -1.10 21.61 9.77
C GLU A 242 -1.78 20.80 10.87
N GLY A 243 -1.83 21.37 12.07
CA GLY A 243 -2.55 20.79 13.21
C GLY A 243 -1.98 21.24 14.54
N GLU A 244 -2.71 20.97 15.61
CA GLU A 244 -2.35 21.42 16.97
C GLU A 244 -1.10 20.70 17.53
N LEU A 245 -0.60 21.19 18.68
CA LEU A 245 0.52 20.55 19.37
C LEU A 245 0.16 19.11 19.78
N GLY A 246 1.12 18.19 19.62
CA GLY A 246 0.94 16.79 20.02
C GLY A 246 0.06 15.94 19.09
N VAL A 247 -0.67 16.53 18.12
CA VAL A 247 -1.56 15.77 17.21
C VAL A 247 -0.83 14.70 16.38
N GLY A 248 0.50 14.79 16.29
CA GLY A 248 1.35 13.76 15.71
C GLY A 248 1.94 14.13 14.35
N LYS A 249 2.11 15.44 14.08
CA LYS A 249 2.77 15.98 12.90
C LYS A 249 4.14 15.34 12.66
N THR A 250 5.04 15.39 13.65
CA THR A 250 6.34 14.71 13.60
C THR A 250 6.25 13.20 13.35
N VAL A 251 5.25 12.53 13.93
CA VAL A 251 5.03 11.10 13.69
C VAL A 251 4.68 10.84 12.23
N PHE A 252 3.86 11.71 11.63
CA PHE A 252 3.54 11.66 10.20
C PHE A 252 4.81 11.88 9.35
N VAL A 253 5.61 12.91 9.64
CA VAL A 253 6.87 13.18 8.92
C VAL A 253 7.83 11.99 8.98
N LYS A 254 7.99 11.39 10.17
CA LYS A 254 8.79 10.17 10.36
C LYS A 254 8.30 9.04 9.47
N GLY A 255 6.99 8.82 9.40
CA GLY A 255 6.41 7.82 8.49
C GLY A 255 6.68 8.12 7.01
N VAL A 256 6.66 9.39 6.59
CA VAL A 256 7.07 9.79 5.23
C VAL A 256 8.52 9.39 4.98
N GLY A 257 9.46 9.81 5.81
CA GLY A 257 10.88 9.53 5.58
C GLY A 257 11.26 8.05 5.72
N GLU A 258 10.61 7.29 6.63
CA GLU A 258 10.77 5.83 6.71
C GLU A 258 10.38 5.15 5.39
N SER A 259 9.32 5.63 4.71
CA SER A 259 8.92 5.12 3.39
C SER A 259 9.97 5.37 2.29
N LEU A 260 10.86 6.33 2.52
CA LEU A 260 11.99 6.68 1.66
C LEU A 260 13.27 5.90 2.02
N GLY A 261 13.20 5.03 3.03
CA GLY A 261 14.34 4.23 3.51
C GLY A 261 15.18 4.90 4.59
N ILE A 262 14.78 6.08 5.07
CA ILE A 262 15.55 6.83 6.07
C ILE A 262 15.28 6.24 7.45
N LYS A 263 16.34 6.02 8.22
CA LYS A 263 16.28 5.56 9.61
C LYS A 263 16.56 6.72 10.55
N ASN A 264 15.99 6.66 11.76
CA ASN A 264 16.29 7.60 12.85
C ASN A 264 16.03 9.08 12.51
N ILE A 265 14.86 9.38 11.95
CA ILE A 265 14.44 10.77 11.72
C ILE A 265 14.19 11.45 13.06
N VAL A 266 14.75 12.65 13.21
CA VAL A 266 14.65 13.47 14.42
C VAL A 266 13.77 14.68 14.12
N SER A 267 13.08 15.19 15.14
CA SER A 267 12.35 16.45 15.02
C SER A 267 13.33 17.61 15.07
N PRO A 268 13.30 18.56 14.13
CA PRO A 268 14.11 19.76 14.19
C PRO A 268 13.45 20.76 15.16
N THR A 269 13.35 20.41 16.44
CA THR A 269 12.69 21.28 17.44
C THR A 269 13.57 22.49 17.83
N PHE A 270 14.89 22.35 17.72
CA PHE A 270 15.88 23.38 18.09
C PHE A 270 16.72 23.89 16.92
N VAL A 271 16.44 23.37 15.72
CA VAL A 271 17.06 23.78 14.45
C VAL A 271 15.94 23.95 13.44
N ILE A 272 16.14 24.68 12.35
CA ILE A 272 15.03 24.96 11.43
C ILE A 272 14.69 23.72 10.58
N TYR A 273 15.70 22.96 10.18
CA TYR A 273 15.50 21.71 9.44
C TYR A 273 16.66 20.72 9.55
N TYR A 274 16.37 19.46 9.26
CA TYR A 274 17.37 18.41 8.99
C TYR A 274 17.24 17.91 7.54
N GLU A 275 18.37 17.53 6.95
CA GLU A 275 18.44 16.89 5.64
C GLU A 275 18.82 15.42 5.76
N TYR A 276 18.16 14.59 4.97
CA TYR A 276 18.40 13.15 4.91
C TYR A 276 18.56 12.70 3.46
N ASP A 277 19.56 11.87 3.20
CA ASP A 277 19.74 11.27 1.89
C ASP A 277 18.69 10.19 1.62
N ILE A 278 18.10 10.21 0.42
CA ILE A 278 17.17 9.17 -0.04
C ILE A 278 17.98 8.07 -0.73
N GLU A 279 18.09 6.89 -0.11
CA GLU A 279 18.93 5.76 -0.56
C GLU A 279 18.73 5.37 -2.04
N LYS A 280 17.53 5.56 -2.58
CA LYS A 280 17.21 5.29 -3.98
C LYS A 280 16.66 6.53 -4.67
N SER A 281 17.56 7.48 -4.99
CA SER A 281 17.21 8.61 -5.86
C SER A 281 16.55 8.09 -7.15
N LYS A 282 15.37 8.62 -7.47
CA LYS A 282 14.64 8.28 -8.70
C LYS A 282 15.04 9.17 -9.87
N VAL A 283 15.83 10.21 -9.60
CA VAL A 283 16.39 11.12 -10.59
C VAL A 283 17.81 10.66 -10.87
N LYS A 284 18.09 10.20 -12.10
CA LYS A 284 19.41 9.66 -12.46
C LYS A 284 20.54 10.70 -12.37
N SER A 285 20.21 11.99 -12.47
CA SER A 285 21.17 13.08 -12.55
C SER A 285 21.54 13.74 -11.21
N GLN A 286 20.84 13.45 -10.10
CA GLN A 286 21.20 14.02 -8.79
C GLN A 286 20.73 13.17 -7.60
N LYS A 287 21.40 13.34 -6.44
CA LYS A 287 20.94 12.77 -5.17
C LYS A 287 19.72 13.55 -4.67
N SER A 288 18.59 12.86 -4.50
CA SER A 288 17.39 13.42 -3.89
C SER A 288 17.51 13.40 -2.36
N LYS A 289 17.01 14.46 -1.72
CA LYS A 289 16.98 14.58 -0.26
C LYS A 289 15.56 14.64 0.28
N PHE A 290 15.40 14.16 1.50
CA PHE A 290 14.25 14.44 2.34
C PHE A 290 14.63 15.53 3.34
N ILE A 291 13.89 16.63 3.34
CA ILE A 291 14.13 17.76 4.22
C ILE A 291 12.96 17.83 5.19
N HIS A 292 13.26 17.71 6.47
CA HIS A 292 12.29 17.85 7.56
C HIS A 292 12.44 19.24 8.15
N LEU A 293 11.42 20.09 8.03
CA LEU A 293 11.38 21.45 8.55
C LEU A 293 10.32 21.58 9.65
N ASP A 294 10.62 22.35 10.70
CA ASP A 294 9.66 22.73 11.73
C ASP A 294 9.64 24.26 11.82
N LEU A 295 8.49 24.85 11.45
CA LEU A 295 8.32 26.30 11.41
C LEU A 295 7.82 26.87 12.75
N TYR A 296 7.70 26.06 13.81
CA TYR A 296 7.14 26.51 15.09
C TYR A 296 7.85 27.75 15.65
N ASN A 297 9.18 27.80 15.56
CA ASN A 297 9.98 28.89 16.12
C ASN A 297 10.12 30.11 15.21
N ILE A 298 9.62 30.08 13.97
CA ILE A 298 9.68 31.24 13.08
C ILE A 298 8.60 32.23 13.50
N GLN A 299 9.02 33.46 13.83
CA GLN A 299 8.12 34.52 14.29
C GLN A 299 7.97 35.62 13.22
N GLU A 300 9.05 35.96 12.53
CA GLU A 300 9.07 37.05 11.56
C GLU A 300 9.18 36.57 10.11
N LYS A 301 8.65 37.36 9.18
CA LYS A 301 8.60 37.02 7.76
C LYS A 301 9.99 37.06 7.12
N GLU A 302 10.85 37.95 7.61
CA GLU A 302 12.22 38.13 7.17
C GLU A 302 13.07 36.88 7.43
N GLU A 303 12.77 36.10 8.46
CA GLU A 303 13.48 34.85 8.79
C GLU A 303 13.48 33.87 7.61
N PHE A 304 12.38 33.78 6.85
CA PHE A 304 12.28 32.91 5.67
C PHE A 304 13.26 33.26 4.57
N LYS A 305 13.70 34.53 4.46
CA LYS A 305 14.70 34.96 3.48
C LYS A 305 16.06 34.34 3.77
N TYR A 306 16.42 34.20 5.05
CA TYR A 306 17.69 33.62 5.49
C TYR A 306 17.73 32.09 5.38
N LEU A 307 16.57 31.44 5.33
CA LEU A 307 16.49 29.98 5.20
C LEU A 307 16.88 29.46 3.82
N GLU A 308 16.92 30.33 2.81
CA GLU A 308 17.21 29.99 1.41
C GLU A 308 16.40 28.78 0.91
N ILE A 309 15.14 28.63 1.33
CA ILE A 309 14.25 27.49 1.02
C ILE A 309 14.20 27.20 -0.48
N GLU A 310 14.31 28.25 -1.30
CA GLU A 310 14.38 28.14 -2.76
C GLU A 310 15.47 27.18 -3.25
N ARG A 311 16.64 27.16 -2.59
CA ARG A 311 17.75 26.26 -2.92
C ARG A 311 17.42 24.80 -2.62
N LEU A 312 16.51 24.54 -1.69
CA LEU A 312 16.09 23.18 -1.31
C LEU A 312 15.03 22.60 -2.26
N LEU A 313 14.33 23.45 -3.02
CA LEU A 313 13.30 23.08 -4.00
C LEU A 313 13.88 22.49 -5.30
N LYS A 314 14.67 21.43 -5.18
CA LYS A 314 15.29 20.72 -6.32
C LYS A 314 14.44 19.51 -6.76
N PRO A 315 14.40 19.17 -8.05
CA PRO A 315 13.68 17.99 -8.54
C PRO A 315 14.00 16.69 -7.78
N GLY A 316 12.97 15.98 -7.34
CA GLY A 316 13.12 14.75 -6.56
C GLY A 316 13.32 14.95 -5.06
N ASN A 317 13.63 16.18 -4.59
CA ASN A 317 13.58 16.46 -3.16
C ASN A 317 12.14 16.39 -2.63
N ILE A 318 12.02 15.98 -1.38
CA ILE A 318 10.77 15.99 -0.64
C ILE A 318 10.99 16.85 0.60
N LEU A 319 10.23 17.94 0.72
CA LEU A 319 10.27 18.82 1.88
C LEU A 319 9.01 18.56 2.69
N ALA A 320 9.13 18.36 4.00
CA ALA A 320 8.01 18.22 4.91
C ALA A 320 8.06 19.34 5.96
N PHE A 321 7.07 20.22 5.92
CA PHE A 321 6.92 21.37 6.80
C PHE A 321 5.92 21.03 7.89
N GLU A 322 6.39 20.92 9.14
CA GLU A 322 5.53 21.01 10.31
C GLU A 322 5.14 22.47 10.58
N TRP A 323 3.94 22.67 11.13
CA TRP A 323 3.35 24.00 11.34
C TRP A 323 3.24 24.78 10.03
N GLY A 324 2.78 24.06 9.00
CA GLY A 324 2.71 24.53 7.63
C GLY A 324 1.82 25.75 7.41
N GLU A 325 0.92 26.05 8.35
CA GLU A 325 0.12 27.28 8.38
C GLU A 325 0.99 28.54 8.40
N LYS A 326 2.20 28.46 8.98
CA LYS A 326 3.19 29.55 8.97
C LYS A 326 3.90 29.72 7.62
N ALA A 327 3.78 28.76 6.70
CA ALA A 327 4.38 28.84 5.36
C ALA A 327 3.62 29.79 4.41
N GLY A 328 2.59 30.51 4.88
CA GLY A 328 1.75 31.41 4.07
C GLY A 328 2.57 32.36 3.18
N GLU A 329 3.62 32.98 3.73
CA GLU A 329 4.49 33.92 3.03
C GLU A 329 5.27 33.28 1.87
N ILE A 330 5.71 32.04 2.03
CA ILE A 330 6.47 31.32 1.01
C ILE A 330 5.59 30.44 0.12
N THR A 331 4.27 30.42 0.34
CA THR A 331 3.37 29.50 -0.37
C THR A 331 3.40 29.71 -1.88
N ASN A 332 3.53 30.95 -2.36
CA ASN A 332 3.65 31.24 -3.79
C ASN A 332 4.95 30.69 -4.40
N LEU A 333 6.07 30.81 -3.69
CA LEU A 333 7.35 30.21 -4.07
C LEU A 333 7.27 28.68 -4.11
N LEU A 334 6.66 28.09 -3.07
CA LEU A 334 6.50 26.63 -2.99
C LEU A 334 5.64 26.12 -4.15
N LYS A 335 4.53 26.80 -4.47
CA LYS A 335 3.62 26.43 -5.57
C LYS A 335 4.24 26.60 -6.96
N SER A 336 5.09 27.61 -7.16
CA SER A 336 5.72 27.86 -8.46
C SER A 336 6.74 26.77 -8.81
N LYS A 337 7.49 26.27 -7.83
CA LYS A 337 8.56 25.29 -8.05
C LYS A 337 8.18 23.85 -7.73
N GLY A 338 7.31 23.63 -6.76
CA GLY A 338 7.00 22.32 -6.20
C GLY A 338 5.57 21.85 -6.44
N LYS A 339 5.38 20.54 -6.28
CA LYS A 339 4.05 19.96 -6.13
C LYS A 339 3.66 19.98 -4.66
N ILE A 340 2.59 20.68 -4.32
CA ILE A 340 2.14 20.78 -2.93
C ILE A 340 1.27 19.58 -2.55
N VAL A 341 1.40 19.15 -1.30
CA VAL A 341 0.51 18.21 -0.63
C VAL A 341 0.18 18.79 0.73
N TYR A 342 -1.08 19.14 0.94
CA TYR A 342 -1.56 19.62 2.24
C TYR A 342 -2.04 18.44 3.08
N VAL A 343 -1.62 18.40 4.34
CA VAL A 343 -2.02 17.39 5.32
C VAL A 343 -2.54 18.11 6.55
N LYS A 344 -3.85 18.04 6.78
CA LYS A 344 -4.47 18.59 7.99
C LYS A 344 -4.70 17.48 9.00
N MET A 345 -4.24 17.67 10.23
CA MET A 345 -4.39 16.73 11.34
C MET A 345 -5.20 17.39 12.46
N GLU A 346 -6.30 16.75 12.86
CA GLU A 346 -7.22 17.27 13.89
C GLU A 346 -7.54 16.16 14.89
N TYR A 347 -7.60 16.47 16.19
CA TYR A 347 -8.15 15.53 17.16
C TYR A 347 -9.67 15.38 16.94
N ILE A 348 -10.14 14.15 16.94
CA ILE A 348 -11.57 13.85 17.09
C ILE A 348 -11.89 13.70 18.57
N ASN A 349 -10.98 13.07 19.32
CA ASN A 349 -11.00 12.93 20.77
C ASN A 349 -9.57 12.62 21.27
N GLU A 350 -9.39 12.43 22.57
CA GLU A 350 -8.09 12.15 23.20
C GLU A 350 -7.32 10.96 22.59
N LYS A 351 -8.03 9.98 22.02
CA LYS A 351 -7.48 8.72 21.52
C LYS A 351 -7.53 8.62 20.01
N GLU A 352 -8.08 9.59 19.30
CA GLU A 352 -8.34 9.50 17.87
C GLU A 352 -8.13 10.83 17.17
N ARG A 353 -7.45 10.77 16.02
CA ARG A 353 -7.22 11.93 15.16
C ARG A 353 -7.63 11.62 13.74
N GLU A 354 -8.07 12.66 13.06
CA GLU A 354 -8.35 12.66 11.64
C GLU A 354 -7.15 13.21 10.86
N ILE A 355 -6.85 12.60 9.72
CA ILE A 355 -5.81 13.04 8.79
C ILE A 355 -6.49 13.25 7.44
N ARG A 356 -6.61 14.51 7.02
CA ARG A 356 -7.15 14.90 5.70
C ARG A 356 -6.02 15.30 4.78
N VAL A 357 -6.06 14.84 3.53
CA VAL A 357 -5.00 15.11 2.55
C VAL A 357 -5.58 15.79 1.33
N ASN A 358 -5.00 16.92 0.93
CA ASN A 358 -5.36 17.67 -0.27
C ASN A 358 -4.13 17.84 -1.19
N PHE A 359 -4.35 17.97 -2.50
CA PHE A 359 -3.31 18.01 -3.54
C PHE A 359 -3.41 19.27 -4.37
#